data_AF-A0A8C1TXG1-F1
#
_entry.id   AF-A0A8C1TXG1-F1
#
_cell.length_a   1.000
_cell.length_b   1.000
_cell.length_c   1.000
_cell.angle_alpha   90.00
_cell.angle_beta   90.00
_cell.angle_gamma   90.00
#
_symmetry.space_group_name_H-M   'P 1'
#
loop_
_entity.id
_entity.type
_entity.pdbx_description
1 polymer ?
#
loop_
_entity_poly.entity_id
_entity_poly.type
_entity_poly.pdbx_seq_one_letter_code
_entity_poly.pdbx_strand_id
1 'polypeptide(L)'
;MFWKFDLHNSSQIEKLLEKEDVTLQELLDEDDVLQECKAQNQRLLLFLTRDSSMLELLNLITHEPPADREERLRYKYANVACELLTCDVSLINDKVGGDESLMNTLYSFLEQKSALNPLLASFFSKAFGNLITRKTEQVIGFLKNKEDFIGQVLKHLDTSAMMDLVLRLISSVEPVCLRQEVLTWLNEERLIQRLIELIHPHSDGEVSHCGFTSSQQSLIPRVKH
;
A
#
# COMPACT_ATOMS: atom_id res chain seq x y z
N MET A 1 30.39 -36.40 5.33
CA MET A 1 29.08 -37.06 5.32
C MET A 1 27.99 -36.01 5.43
N PHE A 2 27.57 -35.46 4.29
CA PHE A 2 26.45 -34.51 4.24
C PHE A 2 25.18 -35.33 4.02
N TRP A 3 24.38 -35.48 5.07
CA TRP A 3 23.06 -36.08 4.97
C TRP A 3 22.15 -35.09 4.25
N LYS A 4 21.94 -35.30 2.94
CA LYS A 4 20.76 -34.77 2.26
C LYS A 4 19.58 -35.65 2.65
N PHE A 5 18.88 -35.26 3.70
CA PHE A 5 17.50 -35.70 3.88
C PHE A 5 16.66 -34.94 2.86
N ASP A 6 16.59 -35.46 1.64
CA ASP A 6 15.47 -35.19 0.72
C ASP A 6 14.23 -35.87 1.31
N LEU A 7 13.70 -35.30 2.40
CA LEU A 7 12.32 -35.55 2.79
C LEU A 7 11.47 -34.58 1.97
N HIS A 8 10.91 -35.08 0.87
CA HIS A 8 9.64 -34.57 0.36
C HIS A 8 8.57 -34.76 1.44
N ASN A 9 8.64 -34.01 2.53
CA ASN A 9 7.44 -33.58 3.22
C ASN A 9 6.86 -32.51 2.30
N SER A 10 5.82 -32.86 1.53
CA SER A 10 5.04 -31.83 0.84
C SER A 10 4.63 -30.80 1.87
N SER A 11 4.98 -29.53 1.63
CA SER A 11 4.58 -28.44 2.50
C SER A 11 3.05 -28.41 2.59
N GLN A 12 2.51 -27.80 3.65
CA GLN A 12 1.05 -27.73 3.79
C GLN A 12 0.44 -26.97 2.61
N ILE A 13 1.15 -25.96 2.10
CA ILE A 13 0.84 -25.26 0.85
C ILE A 13 0.67 -26.24 -0.33
N GLU A 14 1.60 -27.17 -0.54
CA GLU A 14 1.50 -28.16 -1.62
C GLU A 14 0.24 -29.02 -1.50
N LYS A 15 -0.10 -29.45 -0.27
CA LYS A 15 -1.31 -30.24 0.00
C LYS A 15 -2.59 -29.42 -0.19
N LEU A 16 -2.60 -28.15 0.19
CA LEU A 16 -3.73 -27.26 -0.07
C LEU A 16 -3.93 -27.07 -1.57
N LEU A 17 -2.84 -26.86 -2.33
CA LEU A 17 -2.88 -26.68 -3.78
C LEU A 17 -3.25 -27.94 -4.57
N GLU A 18 -3.34 -29.11 -3.92
CA GLU A 18 -3.91 -30.33 -4.50
C GLU A 18 -5.44 -30.36 -4.44
N LYS A 19 -6.07 -29.56 -3.57
CA LYS A 19 -7.53 -29.45 -3.52
C LYS A 19 -8.04 -28.66 -4.73
N GLU A 20 -9.18 -29.07 -5.28
CA GLU A 20 -9.80 -28.39 -6.44
C GLU A 20 -10.40 -27.02 -6.07
N ASP A 21 -10.82 -26.84 -4.81
CA ASP A 21 -11.57 -25.69 -4.28
C ASP A 21 -10.76 -24.83 -3.30
N VAL A 22 -9.42 -24.94 -3.33
CA VAL A 22 -8.54 -24.16 -2.45
C VAL A 22 -8.77 -22.66 -2.63
N THR A 23 -8.96 -21.97 -1.51
CA THR A 23 -9.17 -20.52 -1.48
C THR A 23 -7.88 -19.76 -1.21
N LEU A 24 -7.81 -18.49 -1.60
CA LEU A 24 -6.68 -17.63 -1.24
C LEU A 24 -6.55 -17.52 0.28
N GLN A 25 -7.67 -17.40 0.99
CA GLN A 25 -7.68 -17.29 2.44
C GLN A 25 -7.02 -18.49 3.13
N GLU A 26 -7.29 -19.72 2.69
CA GLU A 26 -6.62 -20.92 3.22
C GLU A 26 -5.11 -20.84 3.04
N LEU A 27 -4.62 -20.34 1.90
CA LEU A 27 -3.18 -20.16 1.68
C LEU A 27 -2.59 -19.05 2.57
N LEU A 28 -3.31 -17.95 2.77
CA LEU A 28 -2.85 -16.84 3.63
C LEU A 28 -2.85 -17.19 5.13
N ASP A 29 -3.54 -18.27 5.52
CA ASP A 29 -3.53 -18.77 6.89
C ASP A 29 -2.32 -19.65 7.21
N GLU A 30 -1.59 -20.14 6.20
CA GLU A 30 -0.39 -20.93 6.38
C GLU A 30 0.84 -20.05 6.69
N ASP A 31 1.58 -20.42 7.74
CA ASP A 31 2.73 -19.66 8.24
C ASP A 31 3.92 -19.61 7.24
N ASP A 32 4.01 -20.61 6.35
CA ASP A 32 5.09 -20.75 5.37
C ASP A 32 4.78 -20.11 4.00
N VAL A 33 3.58 -19.54 3.78
CA VAL A 33 3.16 -19.00 2.48
C VAL A 33 4.13 -17.98 1.90
N LEU A 34 4.65 -17.07 2.74
CA LEU A 34 5.61 -16.06 2.31
C LEU A 34 6.97 -16.69 1.97
N GLN A 35 7.39 -17.69 2.75
CA GLN A 35 8.65 -18.39 2.53
C GLN A 35 8.58 -19.20 1.21
N GLU A 36 7.52 -19.96 1.00
CA GLU A 36 7.27 -20.74 -0.23
C GLU A 36 7.19 -19.83 -1.45
N CYS A 37 6.54 -18.68 -1.33
CA CYS A 37 6.49 -17.68 -2.39
C CYS A 37 7.90 -17.17 -2.74
N LYS A 38 8.70 -16.79 -1.74
CA LYS A 38 10.10 -16.35 -1.93
C LYS A 38 11.01 -17.47 -2.44
N ALA A 39 10.72 -18.73 -2.07
CA ALA A 39 11.38 -19.92 -2.58
C ALA A 39 10.98 -20.27 -4.03
N GLN A 40 10.10 -19.46 -4.64
CA GLN A 40 9.60 -19.63 -6.00
C GLN A 40 8.86 -20.94 -6.22
N ASN A 41 8.04 -21.35 -5.24
CA ASN A 41 7.14 -22.48 -5.41
C ASN A 41 6.22 -22.25 -6.63
N GLN A 42 6.41 -23.04 -7.68
CA GLN A 42 5.74 -22.82 -8.97
C GLN A 42 4.22 -22.93 -8.86
N ARG A 43 3.70 -23.88 -8.09
CA ARG A 43 2.24 -24.07 -7.94
C ARG A 43 1.62 -22.92 -7.17
N LEU A 44 2.29 -22.45 -6.11
CA LEU A 44 1.85 -21.28 -5.37
C LEU A 44 1.87 -20.03 -6.26
N LEU A 45 2.96 -19.79 -6.99
CA LEU A 45 3.05 -18.63 -7.89
C LEU A 45 1.99 -18.69 -9.00
N LEU A 46 1.74 -19.86 -9.59
CA LEU A 46 0.66 -20.05 -10.56
C LEU A 46 -0.72 -19.77 -9.97
N PHE A 47 -0.93 -20.05 -8.68
CA PHE A 47 -2.18 -19.71 -8.00
C PHE A 47 -2.28 -18.21 -7.69
N LEU A 48 -1.24 -17.61 -7.12
CA LEU A 48 -1.23 -16.20 -6.71
C LEU A 48 -1.30 -15.25 -7.91
N THR A 49 -0.76 -15.64 -9.07
CA THR A 49 -0.77 -14.82 -10.29
C THR A 49 -2.06 -14.93 -11.11
N ARG A 50 -3.05 -15.72 -10.68
CA ARG A 50 -4.41 -15.70 -11.25
C ARG A 50 -5.06 -14.35 -11.01
N ASP A 51 -5.87 -13.89 -11.96
CA ASP A 51 -6.54 -12.58 -11.88
C ASP A 51 -7.39 -12.44 -10.61
N SER A 52 -8.16 -13.48 -10.26
CA SER A 52 -8.99 -13.49 -9.06
C SER A 52 -8.16 -13.37 -7.78
N SER A 53 -7.10 -14.16 -7.66
CA SER A 53 -6.23 -14.17 -6.48
C SER A 53 -5.48 -12.85 -6.34
N MET A 54 -4.95 -12.33 -7.45
CA MET A 54 -4.21 -11.07 -7.42
C MET A 54 -5.12 -9.88 -7.10
N LEU A 55 -6.34 -9.87 -7.67
CA LEU A 55 -7.33 -8.85 -7.35
C LEU A 55 -7.72 -8.89 -5.86
N GLU A 56 -7.90 -10.09 -5.30
CA GLU A 56 -8.21 -10.26 -3.88
C GLU A 56 -7.06 -9.79 -2.98
N LEU A 57 -5.80 -10.10 -3.31
CA LEU A 57 -4.61 -9.58 -2.61
C LEU A 57 -4.56 -8.04 -2.62
N LEU A 58 -4.86 -7.41 -3.76
CA LEU A 58 -4.91 -5.95 -3.86
C LEU A 58 -6.06 -5.37 -3.03
N ASN A 59 -7.24 -6.00 -3.05
CA ASN A 59 -8.39 -5.56 -2.26
C ASN A 59 -8.11 -5.64 -0.75
N LEU A 60 -7.38 -6.66 -0.29
CA LEU A 60 -6.98 -6.79 1.11
C LEU A 60 -6.11 -5.62 1.60
N ILE A 61 -5.35 -4.96 0.72
CA ILE A 61 -4.49 -3.83 1.09
C ILE A 61 -5.09 -2.44 0.75
N THR A 62 -6.23 -2.39 0.05
CA THR A 62 -6.88 -1.13 -0.35
C THR A 62 -8.28 -0.92 0.26
N HIS A 63 -8.90 -1.96 0.79
CA HIS A 63 -10.24 -1.86 1.38
C HIS A 63 -10.21 -2.18 2.86
N GLU A 64 -10.98 -1.41 3.64
CA GLU A 64 -11.13 -1.72 5.06
C GLU A 64 -11.98 -3.00 5.23
N PRO A 65 -11.49 -3.97 6.01
CA PRO A 65 -12.26 -5.16 6.35
C PRO A 65 -13.49 -4.80 7.20
N PRO A 66 -14.54 -5.63 7.20
CA PRO A 66 -15.74 -5.42 8.01
C PRO A 66 -15.40 -5.16 9.48
N ALA A 67 -16.15 -4.27 10.14
CA ALA A 67 -15.93 -3.89 11.54
C ALA A 67 -16.48 -4.91 12.56
N ASP A 68 -16.64 -6.17 12.17
CA ASP A 68 -17.25 -7.24 12.96
C ASP A 68 -16.30 -7.88 13.98
N ARG A 69 -14.99 -7.63 13.87
CA ARG A 69 -13.93 -8.24 14.68
C ARG A 69 -12.91 -7.23 15.17
N GLU A 70 -12.06 -7.69 16.11
CA GLU A 70 -10.92 -6.91 16.61
C GLU A 70 -9.96 -6.50 15.48
N GLU A 71 -9.49 -5.26 15.52
CA GLU A 71 -8.65 -4.64 14.48
C GLU A 71 -7.44 -5.47 14.07
N ARG A 72 -6.70 -6.02 15.05
CA ARG A 72 -5.52 -6.84 14.77
C ARG A 72 -5.85 -8.09 13.94
N LEU A 73 -7.03 -8.68 14.18
CA LEU A 73 -7.51 -9.84 13.43
C LEU A 73 -8.04 -9.43 12.06
N ARG A 74 -8.68 -8.25 11.98
CA ARG A 74 -9.19 -7.67 10.74
C ARG A 74 -8.11 -7.45 9.68
N TYR A 75 -6.93 -6.95 10.09
CA TYR A 75 -5.82 -6.65 9.17
C TYR A 75 -4.76 -7.76 9.06
N LYS A 76 -4.99 -8.96 9.63
CA LYS A 76 -4.06 -10.11 9.48
C LYS A 76 -3.77 -10.37 8.00
N TYR A 77 -4.82 -10.54 7.20
CA TYR A 77 -4.70 -10.86 5.78
C TYR A 77 -4.14 -9.69 4.96
N ALA A 78 -4.46 -8.44 5.32
CA ALA A 78 -3.87 -7.26 4.69
C ALA A 78 -2.35 -7.23 4.86
N ASN A 79 -1.84 -7.60 6.04
CA ASN A 79 -0.40 -7.67 6.28
C ASN A 79 0.27 -8.74 5.41
N VAL A 80 -0.24 -9.98 5.44
CA VAL A 80 0.31 -11.09 4.62
C VAL A 80 0.23 -10.76 3.13
N ALA A 81 -0.89 -10.21 2.67
CA ALA A 81 -1.05 -9.78 1.28
C ALA A 81 -0.03 -8.71 0.90
N CYS A 82 0.18 -7.70 1.76
CA CYS A 82 1.19 -6.69 1.54
C CYS A 82 2.60 -7.29 1.48
N GLU A 83 2.92 -8.26 2.34
CA GLU A 83 4.21 -8.95 2.31
C GLU A 83 4.40 -9.74 1.02
N LEU A 84 3.40 -10.47 0.55
CA LEU A 84 3.44 -11.19 -0.72
C LEU A 84 3.59 -10.25 -1.92
N LEU A 85 2.83 -9.15 -1.96
CA LEU A 85 2.92 -8.14 -3.03
C LEU A 85 4.26 -7.39 -3.05
N THR A 86 5.02 -7.44 -1.96
CA THR A 86 6.30 -6.73 -1.79
C THR A 86 7.48 -7.67 -1.53
N CYS A 87 7.34 -8.97 -1.77
CA CYS A 87 8.36 -9.97 -1.45
C CYS A 87 9.49 -10.09 -2.48
N ASP A 88 9.61 -9.15 -3.42
CA ASP A 88 10.63 -9.14 -4.48
C ASP A 88 10.60 -10.35 -5.44
N VAL A 89 9.46 -11.03 -5.58
CA VAL A 89 9.30 -12.09 -6.58
C VAL A 89 8.87 -11.49 -7.91
N SER A 90 9.66 -11.74 -8.97
CA SER A 90 9.45 -11.15 -10.29
C SER A 90 8.06 -11.46 -10.86
N LEU A 91 7.57 -12.71 -10.80
CA LEU A 91 6.25 -13.07 -11.34
C LEU A 91 5.10 -12.23 -10.74
N ILE A 92 5.17 -11.90 -9.45
CA ILE A 92 4.16 -11.07 -8.79
C ILE A 92 4.25 -9.64 -9.30
N ASN A 93 5.46 -9.08 -9.34
CA ASN A 93 5.69 -7.72 -9.85
C ASN A 93 5.31 -7.60 -11.34
N ASP A 94 5.61 -8.62 -12.13
CA ASP A 94 5.28 -8.73 -13.56
C ASP A 94 3.78 -8.75 -13.76
N LYS A 95 3.06 -9.53 -12.94
CA LYS A 95 1.59 -9.61 -13.02
C LYS A 95 0.95 -8.27 -12.66
N VAL A 96 1.32 -7.65 -11.54
CA VAL A 96 0.70 -6.39 -11.11
C VAL A 96 1.11 -5.22 -12.01
N GLY A 97 2.40 -5.06 -12.30
CA GLY A 97 2.91 -3.94 -13.11
C GLY A 97 2.68 -4.09 -14.61
N GLY A 98 2.37 -5.30 -15.09
CA GLY A 98 2.05 -5.57 -16.50
C GLY A 98 0.55 -5.52 -16.83
N ASP A 99 -0.32 -5.43 -15.81
CA ASP A 99 -1.77 -5.44 -15.97
C ASP A 99 -2.37 -4.11 -15.52
N GLU A 100 -2.83 -3.33 -16.48
CA GLU A 100 -3.39 -1.99 -16.22
C GLU A 100 -4.62 -2.06 -15.31
N SER A 101 -5.42 -3.13 -15.37
CA SER A 101 -6.61 -3.29 -14.52
C SER A 101 -6.24 -3.48 -13.04
N LEU A 102 -5.14 -4.20 -12.77
CA LEU A 102 -4.61 -4.38 -11.42
C LEU A 102 -3.94 -3.09 -10.90
N MET A 103 -3.18 -2.39 -11.74
CA MET A 103 -2.65 -1.07 -11.39
C MET A 103 -3.76 -0.07 -11.08
N ASN A 104 -4.86 -0.09 -11.85
CA ASN A 104 -6.05 0.72 -11.59
C ASN A 104 -6.72 0.37 -10.26
N THR A 105 -6.81 -0.92 -9.94
CA THR A 105 -7.36 -1.37 -8.65
C THR A 105 -6.55 -0.80 -7.50
N LEU A 106 -5.21 -0.91 -7.56
CA LEU A 106 -4.35 -0.35 -6.53
C LEU A 106 -4.50 1.19 -6.48
N TYR A 107 -4.45 1.87 -7.62
CA TYR A 107 -4.58 3.32 -7.74
C TYR A 107 -5.90 3.88 -7.18
N SER A 108 -7.00 3.15 -7.31
CA SER A 108 -8.33 3.57 -6.81
C SER A 108 -8.35 3.88 -5.30
N PHE A 109 -7.39 3.33 -4.54
CA PHE A 109 -7.18 3.69 -3.15
C PHE A 109 -6.91 5.19 -2.95
N LEU A 110 -6.14 5.80 -3.86
CA LEU A 110 -5.90 7.25 -3.82
C LEU A 110 -7.16 8.03 -4.17
N GLU A 111 -8.06 7.52 -4.99
CA GLU A 111 -9.26 8.24 -5.45
C GLU A 111 -10.33 8.43 -4.35
N GLN A 112 -10.16 7.77 -3.20
CA GLN A 112 -11.06 7.89 -2.05
C GLN A 112 -11.22 9.36 -1.61
N LYS A 113 -12.46 9.77 -1.32
CA LYS A 113 -12.79 11.13 -0.87
C LYS A 113 -12.58 11.34 0.63
N SER A 114 -12.70 10.27 1.41
CA SER A 114 -12.44 10.26 2.85
C SER A 114 -10.94 10.20 3.13
N ALA A 115 -10.55 10.56 4.36
CA ALA A 115 -9.20 10.30 4.85
C ALA A 115 -8.88 8.81 4.74
N LEU A 116 -7.64 8.49 4.34
CA LEU A 116 -7.20 7.12 4.21
C LEU A 116 -6.97 6.49 5.59
N ASN A 117 -7.24 5.20 5.69
CA ASN A 117 -6.80 4.42 6.85
C ASN A 117 -5.25 4.40 6.88
N PRO A 118 -4.59 4.87 7.96
CA PRO A 118 -3.13 4.99 7.99
C PRO A 118 -2.37 3.68 7.79
N LEU A 119 -2.93 2.55 8.25
CA LEU A 119 -2.33 1.24 8.08
C LEU A 119 -2.40 0.80 6.61
N LEU A 120 -3.58 0.88 5.98
CA LEU A 120 -3.73 0.55 4.56
C LEU A 120 -2.90 1.49 3.67
N ALA A 121 -2.82 2.78 4.02
CA ALA A 121 -1.95 3.72 3.34
C ALA A 121 -0.47 3.31 3.39
N SER A 122 -0.02 2.74 4.52
CA SER A 122 1.33 2.20 4.62
C SER A 122 1.54 0.98 3.70
N PHE A 123 0.56 0.07 3.60
CA PHE A 123 0.61 -1.08 2.72
C PHE A 123 0.56 -0.69 1.24
N PHE A 124 -0.36 0.20 0.88
CA PHE A 124 -0.46 0.81 -0.44
C PHE A 124 0.86 1.45 -0.86
N SER A 125 1.42 2.32 0.00
CA SER A 125 2.67 3.03 -0.30
C SER A 125 3.81 2.02 -0.45
N LYS A 126 3.91 1.01 0.41
CA LYS A 126 4.88 -0.08 0.30
C LYS A 126 4.75 -0.82 -1.04
N ALA A 127 3.54 -1.22 -1.43
CA ALA A 127 3.27 -1.91 -2.70
C ALA A 127 3.62 -1.05 -3.92
N PHE A 128 3.11 0.19 -3.99
CA PHE A 128 3.41 1.09 -5.09
C PHE A 128 4.90 1.41 -5.20
N GLY A 129 5.58 1.68 -4.10
CA GLY A 129 7.01 1.97 -4.15
C GLY A 129 7.85 0.75 -4.50
N ASN A 130 7.45 -0.48 -4.11
CA ASN A 130 8.07 -1.69 -4.64
C ASN A 130 7.91 -1.76 -6.17
N LEU A 131 6.71 -1.49 -6.69
CA LEU A 131 6.47 -1.45 -8.14
C LEU A 131 7.26 -0.33 -8.84
N ILE A 132 7.41 0.86 -8.23
CA ILE A 132 8.27 1.93 -8.78
C ILE A 132 9.71 1.44 -8.92
N THR A 133 10.22 0.66 -7.97
CA THR A 133 11.58 0.09 -8.05
C THR A 133 11.69 -1.08 -9.01
N ARG A 134 10.70 -1.98 -9.07
CA ARG A 134 10.77 -3.24 -9.83
C ARG A 134 10.19 -3.15 -11.25
N LYS A 135 9.33 -2.18 -11.50
CA LYS A 135 8.56 -1.95 -12.74
C LYS A 135 8.53 -0.47 -13.12
N THR A 136 9.68 0.19 -12.97
CA THR A 136 9.80 1.65 -13.07
C THR A 136 9.19 2.22 -14.34
N GLU A 137 9.54 1.71 -15.52
CA GLU A 137 9.05 2.24 -16.79
C GLU A 137 7.53 2.10 -16.92
N GLN A 138 6.99 0.92 -16.61
CA GLN A 138 5.55 0.65 -16.70
C GLN A 138 4.76 1.51 -15.72
N VAL A 139 5.22 1.59 -14.47
CA VAL A 139 4.54 2.32 -13.41
C VAL A 139 4.61 3.82 -13.66
N ILE A 140 5.78 4.37 -14.02
CA ILE A 140 5.89 5.80 -14.33
C ILE A 140 5.04 6.15 -15.55
N GLY A 141 5.04 5.32 -16.59
CA GLY A 141 4.16 5.50 -17.75
C GLY A 141 2.68 5.50 -17.36
N PHE A 142 2.25 4.56 -16.51
CA PHE A 142 0.90 4.51 -15.97
C PHE A 142 0.54 5.77 -15.17
N LEU A 143 1.39 6.20 -14.24
CA LEU A 143 1.14 7.36 -13.38
C LEU A 143 1.06 8.67 -14.17
N LYS A 144 1.92 8.86 -15.17
CA LYS A 144 1.89 10.04 -16.07
C LYS A 144 0.60 10.12 -16.90
N ASN A 145 -0.07 9.00 -17.14
CA ASN A 145 -1.34 8.95 -17.86
C ASN A 145 -2.56 9.19 -16.95
N LYS A 146 -2.37 9.30 -15.63
CA LYS A 146 -3.45 9.59 -14.68
C LYS A 146 -3.66 11.09 -14.52
N GLU A 147 -4.92 11.50 -14.63
CA GLU A 147 -5.31 12.89 -14.43
C GLU A 147 -5.04 13.33 -12.99
N ASP A 148 -4.26 14.41 -12.84
CA ASP A 148 -3.85 15.01 -11.56
C ASP A 148 -3.39 13.99 -10.51
N PHE A 149 -2.57 13.01 -10.91
CA PHE A 149 -1.99 12.04 -9.99
C PHE A 149 -1.37 12.70 -8.75
N ILE A 150 -0.60 13.77 -8.97
CA ILE A 150 0.05 14.51 -7.89
C ILE A 150 -0.99 15.10 -6.95
N GLY A 151 -2.10 15.65 -7.45
CA GLY A 151 -3.19 16.11 -6.59
C GLY A 151 -3.85 15.01 -5.78
N GLN A 152 -4.05 13.83 -6.38
CA GLN A 152 -4.59 12.67 -5.67
C GLN A 152 -3.67 12.19 -4.54
N VAL A 153 -2.35 12.30 -4.68
CA VAL A 153 -1.41 12.00 -3.59
C VAL A 153 -1.40 13.13 -2.55
N LEU A 154 -1.35 14.38 -3.00
CA LEU A 154 -1.24 15.55 -2.11
C LEU A 154 -2.46 15.73 -1.20
N LYS A 155 -3.66 15.33 -1.65
CA LYS A 155 -4.88 15.39 -0.83
C LYS A 155 -4.83 14.52 0.43
N HIS A 156 -3.93 13.53 0.45
CA HIS A 156 -3.77 12.54 1.52
C HIS A 156 -2.42 12.66 2.25
N LEU A 157 -1.75 13.81 2.15
CA LEU A 157 -0.45 14.05 2.77
C LEU A 157 -0.45 14.09 4.30
N ASP A 158 -1.64 14.15 4.93
CA ASP A 158 -1.81 13.96 6.36
C ASP A 158 -1.33 12.56 6.81
N THR A 159 -1.29 11.60 5.89
CA THR A 159 -0.71 10.28 6.13
C THR A 159 0.75 10.23 5.72
N SER A 160 1.65 9.90 6.66
CA SER A 160 3.10 9.84 6.44
C SER A 160 3.52 8.94 5.26
N ALA A 161 2.72 7.90 4.98
CA ALA A 161 2.94 6.99 3.86
C ALA A 161 2.84 7.66 2.48
N MET A 162 2.02 8.72 2.34
CA MET A 162 1.90 9.46 1.07
C MET A 162 3.13 10.35 0.83
N MET A 163 3.66 10.97 1.89
CA MET A 163 4.91 11.71 1.81
C MET A 163 6.07 10.79 1.39
N ASP A 164 6.13 9.59 1.97
CA ASP A 164 7.11 8.58 1.60
C ASP A 164 6.97 8.14 0.13
N LEU A 165 5.75 8.03 -0.40
CA LEU A 165 5.52 7.74 -1.81
C LEU A 165 6.05 8.86 -2.72
N VAL A 166 5.83 10.13 -2.37
CA VAL A 166 6.40 11.27 -3.10
C VAL A 166 7.94 11.21 -3.09
N LEU A 167 8.54 10.93 -1.93
CA LEU A 167 10.00 10.78 -1.82
C LEU A 167 10.53 9.62 -2.67
N ARG A 168 9.80 8.50 -2.75
CA ARG A 168 10.15 7.36 -3.60
C ARG A 168 10.05 7.69 -5.10
N LEU A 169 9.08 8.47 -5.53
CA LEU A 169 9.02 8.95 -6.93
C LEU A 169 10.24 9.80 -7.30
N ILE A 170 10.75 10.58 -6.35
CA ILE A 170 11.93 11.43 -6.54
C ILE A 170 13.22 10.60 -6.52
N SER A 171 13.31 9.63 -5.62
CA SER A 171 14.60 9.00 -5.23
C SER A 171 14.81 7.60 -5.79
N SER A 172 13.74 6.85 -6.06
CA SER A 172 13.79 5.41 -6.35
C SER A 172 13.73 5.07 -7.85
N VAL A 173 13.73 6.08 -8.73
CA VAL A 173 13.80 5.91 -10.18
C VAL A 173 15.27 5.74 -10.59
N GLU A 174 15.69 4.51 -10.89
CA GLU A 174 17.11 4.21 -11.14
C GLU A 174 17.67 4.76 -12.46
N PRO A 175 17.04 4.55 -13.63
CA PRO A 175 17.61 5.00 -14.90
C PRO A 175 17.72 6.53 -14.93
N VAL A 176 18.93 7.06 -15.15
CA VAL A 176 19.20 8.51 -15.05
C VAL A 176 18.31 9.32 -15.99
N CYS A 177 18.13 8.86 -17.24
CA CYS A 177 17.26 9.52 -18.21
C CYS A 177 15.81 9.57 -17.71
N LEU A 178 15.26 8.43 -17.27
CA LEU A 178 13.90 8.35 -16.75
C LEU A 178 13.73 9.18 -15.48
N ARG A 179 14.73 9.23 -14.60
CA ARG A 179 14.71 10.08 -13.42
C ARG A 179 14.61 11.55 -13.80
N GLN A 180 15.38 12.01 -14.78
CA GLN A 180 15.29 13.40 -15.26
C GLN A 180 13.90 13.69 -15.85
N GLU A 181 13.32 12.75 -16.60
CA GLU A 181 11.96 12.87 -17.14
C GLU A 181 10.88 12.89 -16.05
N VAL A 182 11.07 12.13 -14.96
CA VAL A 182 10.17 12.16 -13.80
C VAL A 182 10.30 13.49 -13.06
N LEU A 183 11.51 13.97 -12.79
CA LEU A 183 11.73 15.25 -12.12
C LEU A 183 11.18 16.43 -12.93
N THR A 184 11.31 16.37 -14.25
CA THR A 184 10.73 17.38 -15.16
C THR A 184 9.21 17.36 -15.08
N TRP A 185 8.59 16.17 -15.15
CA TRP A 185 7.15 16.01 -14.99
C TRP A 185 6.64 16.49 -13.62
N LEU A 186 7.32 16.13 -12.52
CA LEU A 186 6.95 16.61 -11.18
C LEU A 186 7.03 18.14 -11.05
N ASN A 187 7.96 18.77 -11.77
CA ASN A 187 8.06 20.22 -11.84
C ASN A 187 6.94 20.85 -12.69
N GLU A 188 6.54 20.23 -13.79
CA GLU A 188 5.38 20.63 -14.60
C GLU A 188 4.07 20.53 -13.80
N GLU A 189 3.93 19.51 -12.96
CA GLU A 189 2.84 19.32 -11.99
C GLU A 189 2.92 20.28 -10.79
N ARG A 190 3.94 21.16 -10.76
CA ARG A 190 4.16 22.19 -9.72
C ARG A 190 4.24 21.62 -8.31
N LEU A 191 4.84 20.44 -8.14
CA LEU A 191 4.90 19.72 -6.87
C LEU A 191 5.41 20.60 -5.71
N ILE A 192 6.52 21.31 -5.92
CA ILE A 192 7.13 22.16 -4.87
C ILE A 192 6.16 23.28 -4.45
N GLN A 193 5.53 23.95 -5.41
CA GLN A 193 4.59 25.04 -5.14
C GLN A 193 3.38 24.54 -4.36
N ARG A 194 2.80 23.40 -4.78
CA ARG A 194 1.66 22.77 -4.08
C ARG A 194 2.04 22.34 -2.66
N LEU A 195 3.26 21.83 -2.45
CA LEU A 195 3.76 21.51 -1.11
C LEU A 195 3.93 22.76 -0.22
N ILE A 196 4.46 23.85 -0.78
CA ILE A 196 4.59 25.13 -0.06
C ILE A 196 3.22 25.68 0.35
N GLU A 197 2.22 25.61 -0.54
CA GLU A 197 0.84 26.04 -0.27
C GLU A 197 0.22 25.24 0.89
N LEU A 198 0.55 23.95 1.03
CA LEU A 198 0.08 23.11 2.14
C LEU A 198 0.76 23.45 3.47
N ILE A 199 2.02 23.88 3.45
CA ILE A 199 2.79 24.25 4.66
C ILE A 199 2.42 25.66 5.15
N HIS A 200 1.99 26.54 4.25
CA HIS A 200 1.52 27.88 4.57
C HIS A 200 -0.01 27.98 4.43
N PRO A 201 -0.79 27.41 5.36
CA PRO A 201 -2.17 27.87 5.51
C PRO A 201 -2.07 29.36 5.81
N HIS A 202 -2.78 30.18 5.03
CA HIS A 202 -2.62 31.62 5.03
C HIS A 202 -2.42 32.20 6.43
N SER A 203 -1.38 33.03 6.56
CA SER A 203 -1.33 34.08 7.56
C SER A 203 -2.40 35.13 7.22
N ASP A 204 -3.67 34.74 7.29
CA ASP A 204 -4.78 35.67 7.39
C ASP A 204 -5.38 35.47 8.77
N GLY A 205 -5.30 36.54 9.56
CA GLY A 205 -5.73 36.55 10.95
C GLY A 205 -7.19 36.13 11.06
N GLU A 206 -7.46 35.32 12.09
CA GLU A 206 -8.62 35.35 12.97
C GLU A 206 -8.87 33.95 13.54
N VAL A 207 -8.38 33.81 14.77
CA VAL A 207 -8.97 33.07 15.88
C VAL A 207 -10.42 32.62 15.61
N SER A 208 -10.65 31.30 15.58
CA SER A 208 -11.86 30.69 16.16
C SER A 208 -11.72 29.17 16.28
N HIS A 209 -11.30 28.77 17.48
CA HIS A 209 -11.64 27.55 18.21
C HIS A 209 -11.58 26.19 17.48
N CYS A 210 -10.39 25.60 17.52
CA CYS A 210 -10.26 24.14 17.58
C CYS A 210 -10.81 23.68 18.94
N GLY A 211 -11.97 23.01 18.93
CA GLY A 211 -12.60 22.41 20.09
C GLY A 211 -11.87 21.15 20.53
N PHE A 212 -10.71 21.32 21.19
CA PHE A 212 -10.16 20.27 22.03
C PHE A 212 -10.89 20.26 23.37
N THR A 213 -11.53 19.12 23.63
CA THR A 213 -12.11 18.76 24.91
C THR A 213 -11.07 18.92 26.02
N SER A 214 -11.44 19.58 27.10
CA SER A 214 -10.71 19.55 28.36
C SER A 214 -11.73 19.45 29.48
N SER A 215 -11.92 18.21 29.90
CA SER A 215 -12.62 17.82 31.11
C SER A 215 -11.82 18.29 32.33
N GLN A 216 -12.53 18.89 33.29
CA GLN A 216 -12.19 19.09 34.70
C GLN A 216 -11.17 20.18 35.11
N GLN A 217 -11.68 21.21 35.80
CA GLN A 217 -11.26 21.67 37.16
C GLN A 217 -12.17 22.87 37.55
N SER A 218 -13.17 22.68 38.41
CA SER A 218 -13.13 22.72 39.89
C SER A 218 -13.56 24.08 40.46
N LEU A 219 -14.77 24.05 41.05
CA LEU A 219 -15.29 24.81 42.19
C LEU A 219 -14.64 26.16 42.58
N ILE A 220 -15.43 27.23 42.52
CA ILE A 220 -15.34 28.36 43.46
C ILE A 220 -16.77 28.72 43.93
N PRO A 221 -17.10 28.67 45.23
CA PRO A 221 -18.40 29.11 45.73
C PRO A 221 -18.45 30.64 45.85
N ARG A 222 -19.56 31.22 45.40
CA ARG A 222 -19.96 32.60 45.67
C ARG A 222 -20.17 32.78 47.17
N VAL A 223 -19.41 33.67 47.80
CA VAL A 223 -19.75 34.24 49.11
C VAL A 223 -20.53 35.53 48.87
N LYS A 224 -21.80 35.52 49.29
CA LYS A 224 -22.58 36.73 49.56
C LYS A 224 -22.14 37.29 50.91
N HIS A 225 -21.72 38.55 50.96
CA HIS A 225 -22.22 39.57 51.88
C HIS A 225 -21.67 40.93 51.48
#